data_AF-J9DZ38-F1
#
_entry.id   AF-J9DZ38-F1
#
_cell.length_a   1.000
_cell.length_b   1.000
_cell.length_c   1.000
_cell.angle_alpha   90.00
_cell.angle_beta   90.00
_cell.angle_gamma   90.00
#
_symmetry.space_group_name_H-M   'P 1'
#
loop_
_entity.id
_entity.type
_entity.pdbx_description
1 polymer ?
#
loop_
_entity_poly.entity_id
_entity_poly.type
_entity_poly.pdbx_seq_one_letter_code
_entity_poly.pdbx_strand_id
1 'polypeptide(L)'
;MDSTNVLSCFGTSLLYGFLSIAVIIYWYFSIIGALNIKTRLDTVKILPRDSPIQRPNRILNDIIWDEYHPVTVLVNNPLDIRKREPMQRFWQLVNDLKVYHYAEEIFQHYYGFVTMSTIISMVIQYHHCGHFFNFKDIKSDSEISHSETGLDFDKIGKAFLESPFYAHWNACMIVANTKEGFRVNRFWFVVAYKNTSTWEVRIELMEKWRKIANNYKDLNVTVWEANGMFVDQMLSLKTVAMQTGTLTLICMAVVCALFIPNPCSIITASIAIASISLGK
;
A
#
# COMPACT_ATOMS: atom_id res chain seq x y z
N MET A 1 -50.14 21.14 -54.00
CA MET A 1 -48.85 21.14 -53.27
C MET A 1 -49.13 20.81 -51.82
N ASP A 2 -48.49 19.76 -51.31
CA ASP A 2 -47.98 19.62 -49.94
C ASP A 2 -48.93 19.43 -48.74
N SER A 3 -49.80 18.41 -48.75
CA SER A 3 -50.31 17.83 -47.48
C SER A 3 -49.58 16.54 -47.08
N THR A 4 -49.15 15.73 -48.06
CA THR A 4 -48.39 14.50 -47.84
C THR A 4 -46.93 14.75 -47.45
N ASN A 5 -46.27 15.75 -48.05
CA ASN A 5 -44.90 16.15 -47.70
C ASN A 5 -44.79 16.77 -46.30
N VAL A 6 -45.84 17.46 -45.83
CA VAL A 6 -45.85 18.06 -44.49
C VAL A 6 -46.02 16.99 -43.42
N LEU A 7 -46.88 15.99 -43.66
CA LEU A 7 -47.10 14.89 -42.72
C LEU A 7 -45.87 13.97 -42.60
N SER A 8 -45.16 13.69 -43.70
CA SER A 8 -43.90 12.94 -43.67
C SER A 8 -42.78 13.72 -42.99
N CYS A 9 -42.69 15.03 -43.25
CA CYS A 9 -41.69 15.90 -42.62
C CYS A 9 -41.92 16.04 -41.10
N PHE A 10 -43.19 16.16 -40.69
CA PHE A 10 -43.58 16.18 -39.28
C PHE A 10 -43.27 14.85 -38.57
N GLY A 11 -43.56 13.72 -39.22
CA GLY A 11 -43.22 12.38 -38.73
C GLY A 11 -41.71 12.18 -38.57
N THR A 12 -40.90 12.65 -39.53
CA THR A 12 -39.43 12.59 -39.41
C THR A 12 -38.89 13.48 -38.30
N SER A 13 -39.41 14.69 -38.13
CA SER A 13 -38.98 15.62 -37.06
C SER A 13 -39.26 15.04 -35.67
N LEU A 14 -40.43 14.42 -35.48
CA LEU A 14 -40.79 13.73 -34.25
C LEU A 14 -39.82 12.57 -33.93
N LEU A 15 -39.44 11.80 -34.96
CA LEU A 15 -38.54 10.65 -34.84
C LEU A 15 -37.10 11.09 -34.51
N TYR A 16 -36.60 12.16 -35.13
CA TYR A 16 -35.31 12.78 -34.77
C TYR A 16 -35.31 13.30 -33.33
N GLY A 17 -36.40 13.93 -32.90
CA GLY A 17 -36.56 14.38 -31.50
C GLY A 17 -36.48 13.21 -30.52
N PHE A 18 -37.21 12.13 -30.79
CA PHE A 18 -37.18 10.92 -29.96
C PHE A 18 -35.79 10.27 -29.90
N LEU A 19 -35.11 10.11 -31.05
CA LEU A 19 -33.75 9.54 -31.09
C LEU A 19 -32.74 10.40 -30.33
N SER A 20 -32.85 11.73 -30.45
CA SER A 20 -31.97 12.65 -29.73
C SER A 20 -32.14 12.52 -28.21
N ILE A 21 -33.38 12.41 -27.73
CA ILE A 21 -33.68 12.16 -26.31
C ILE A 21 -33.11 10.81 -25.86
N ALA A 22 -33.29 9.75 -26.66
CA ALA A 22 -32.76 8.43 -26.34
C ALA A 22 -31.23 8.42 -26.22
N VAL A 23 -30.53 9.14 -27.11
CA VAL A 23 -29.06 9.28 -27.06
C VAL A 23 -28.61 10.04 -25.80
N ILE A 24 -29.31 11.11 -25.42
CA ILE A 24 -29.00 11.87 -24.20
C ILE A 24 -29.18 10.98 -22.95
N ILE A 25 -30.26 10.21 -22.89
CA ILE A 25 -30.51 9.25 -21.80
C ILE A 25 -29.41 8.17 -21.77
N TYR A 26 -29.05 7.63 -22.93
CA TYR A 26 -27.97 6.66 -23.05
C TYR A 26 -26.63 7.21 -22.56
N TRP A 27 -26.25 8.44 -22.96
CA TRP A 27 -25.02 9.07 -22.47
C TRP A 27 -25.07 9.33 -20.97
N TYR A 28 -26.21 9.75 -20.43
CA TYR A 28 -26.38 9.95 -19.00
C TYR A 28 -26.09 8.65 -18.22
N PHE A 29 -26.70 7.53 -18.60
CA PHE A 29 -26.45 6.24 -17.94
C PHE A 29 -25.03 5.72 -18.18
N SER A 30 -24.48 5.91 -19.37
CA SER A 30 -23.12 5.47 -19.71
C SER A 30 -22.07 6.21 -18.89
N ILE A 31 -22.19 7.54 -18.77
CA ILE A 31 -21.27 8.36 -17.95
C ILE A 31 -21.39 7.99 -16.48
N ILE A 32 -22.61 7.79 -15.96
CA ILE A 32 -22.82 7.37 -14.57
C ILE A 32 -22.22 5.97 -14.33
N GLY A 33 -22.41 5.04 -15.26
CA GLY A 33 -21.82 3.70 -15.19
C GLY A 33 -20.29 3.75 -15.18
N ALA A 34 -19.71 4.55 -16.08
CA ALA A 34 -18.26 4.73 -16.19
C ALA A 34 -17.67 5.37 -14.92
N LEU A 35 -18.33 6.35 -14.31
CA LEU A 35 -17.84 7.01 -13.09
C LEU A 35 -17.93 6.13 -11.84
N ASN A 36 -18.92 5.22 -11.79
CA ASN A 36 -19.20 4.33 -10.67
C ASN A 36 -18.55 2.95 -10.79
N ILE A 37 -17.75 2.69 -11.84
CA ILE A 37 -17.10 1.40 -12.03
C ILE A 37 -16.15 1.11 -10.86
N LYS A 38 -16.40 0.00 -10.16
CA LYS A 38 -15.51 -0.49 -9.10
C LYS A 38 -14.45 -1.38 -9.71
N THR A 39 -13.24 -0.85 -9.86
CA THR A 39 -12.07 -1.61 -10.30
C THR A 39 -11.65 -2.58 -9.20
N ARG A 40 -11.87 -3.89 -9.41
CA ARG A 40 -11.43 -4.94 -8.50
C ARG A 40 -10.83 -6.09 -9.28
N LEU A 41 -9.65 -6.54 -8.85
CA LEU A 41 -8.97 -7.68 -9.42
C LEU A 41 -9.22 -8.92 -8.54
N ASP A 42 -10.19 -9.73 -8.91
CA ASP A 42 -10.54 -10.94 -8.16
C ASP A 42 -9.78 -12.13 -8.73
N THR A 43 -8.85 -12.69 -7.94
CA THR A 43 -8.02 -13.83 -8.35
C THR A 43 -8.85 -15.06 -8.70
N VAL A 44 -10.02 -15.24 -8.09
CA VAL A 44 -10.93 -16.36 -8.37
C VAL A 44 -11.47 -16.31 -9.81
N LYS A 45 -11.64 -15.09 -10.35
CA LYS A 45 -12.17 -14.87 -11.71
C LYS A 45 -11.09 -14.98 -12.79
N ILE A 46 -9.82 -14.78 -12.43
CA ILE A 46 -8.69 -14.89 -13.36
C ILE A 46 -8.31 -16.36 -13.58
N LEU A 47 -8.38 -17.14 -12.50
CA LEU A 47 -8.03 -18.55 -12.54
C LEU A 47 -9.14 -19.37 -13.22
N PRO A 48 -8.79 -20.39 -14.05
CA PRO A 48 -9.76 -21.36 -14.53
C PRO A 48 -10.54 -21.98 -13.36
N ARG A 49 -11.84 -22.22 -13.55
CA ARG A 49 -12.71 -22.74 -12.47
C ARG A 49 -12.26 -24.10 -11.95
N ASP A 50 -11.69 -24.92 -12.83
CA ASP A 50 -11.21 -26.28 -12.51
C ASP A 50 -9.73 -26.33 -12.12
N SER A 51 -9.09 -25.16 -11.93
CA SER A 51 -7.67 -25.11 -11.57
C SER A 51 -7.44 -25.62 -10.14
N PRO A 52 -6.42 -26.47 -9.90
CA PRO A 52 -6.06 -26.89 -8.54
C PRO A 52 -5.64 -25.72 -7.65
N ILE A 53 -5.24 -24.58 -8.22
CA ILE A 53 -4.84 -23.36 -7.50
C ILE A 53 -6.03 -22.66 -6.84
N GLN A 54 -7.27 -22.96 -7.26
CA GLN A 54 -8.48 -22.39 -6.65
C GLN A 54 -8.59 -22.72 -5.16
N ARG A 55 -8.16 -23.92 -4.74
CA ARG A 55 -8.26 -24.36 -3.34
C ARG A 55 -7.27 -23.60 -2.43
N PRO A 56 -5.96 -23.53 -2.73
CA PRO A 56 -5.03 -22.66 -2.00
C PRO A 56 -5.44 -21.19 -1.99
N ASN A 57 -5.96 -20.67 -3.12
CA ASN A 57 -6.39 -19.26 -3.20
C ASN A 57 -7.56 -18.94 -2.26
N ARG A 58 -8.53 -19.86 -2.10
CA ARG A 58 -9.59 -19.70 -1.11
C ARG A 58 -9.06 -19.73 0.32
N ILE A 59 -8.14 -20.63 0.65
CA ILE A 59 -7.51 -20.68 1.98
C ILE A 59 -6.77 -19.37 2.27
N LEU A 60 -6.04 -18.84 1.28
CA LEU A 60 -5.34 -17.57 1.41
C LEU A 60 -6.31 -16.40 1.64
N ASN A 61 -7.39 -16.33 0.86
CA ASN A 61 -8.38 -15.26 0.93
C ASN A 61 -9.24 -15.29 2.19
N ASP A 62 -9.79 -16.48 2.50
CA ASP A 62 -10.86 -16.63 3.47
C ASP A 62 -10.33 -16.92 4.88
N ILE A 63 -9.07 -17.33 5.02
CA ILE A 63 -8.46 -17.69 6.31
C ILE A 63 -7.21 -16.86 6.57
N ILE A 64 -6.21 -16.91 5.69
CA ILE A 64 -4.91 -16.30 5.98
C ILE A 64 -5.01 -14.77 6.01
N TRP A 65 -5.61 -14.15 5.00
CA TRP A 65 -5.73 -12.68 4.97
C TRP A 65 -6.76 -12.10 5.94
N ASP A 66 -7.63 -12.96 6.46
CA ASP A 66 -8.55 -12.62 7.54
C ASP A 66 -7.83 -12.62 8.89
N GLU A 67 -6.91 -13.57 9.11
CA GLU A 67 -6.24 -13.71 10.41
C GLU A 67 -4.85 -13.06 10.48
N TYR A 68 -4.13 -12.95 9.36
CA TYR A 68 -2.75 -12.51 9.30
C TYR A 68 -2.36 -11.92 7.95
N HIS A 69 -2.30 -10.59 7.89
CA HIS A 69 -1.78 -9.85 6.74
C HIS A 69 -0.51 -9.06 7.14
N PRO A 70 0.69 -9.58 6.82
CA PRO A 70 1.94 -8.99 7.24
C PRO A 70 2.36 -7.82 6.34
N VAL A 71 2.92 -6.80 6.97
CA VAL A 71 3.36 -5.55 6.36
C VAL A 71 4.73 -5.21 6.91
N THR A 72 5.66 -4.94 6.00
CA THR A 72 7.03 -4.57 6.33
C THR A 72 7.17 -3.06 6.36
N VAL A 73 7.61 -2.52 7.48
CA VAL A 73 7.93 -1.11 7.64
C VAL A 73 9.44 -0.98 7.70
N LEU A 74 10.02 -0.23 6.78
CA LEU A 74 11.45 0.02 6.71
C LEU A 74 11.74 1.43 7.21
N VAL A 75 12.72 1.54 8.10
CA VAL A 75 13.25 2.79 8.62
C VAL A 75 14.62 2.99 7.99
N ASN A 76 14.73 3.99 7.12
CA ASN A 76 15.91 4.18 6.28
C ASN A 76 16.91 5.19 6.85
N ASN A 77 16.51 6.00 7.82
CA ASN A 77 17.42 6.89 8.52
C ASN A 77 17.96 6.23 9.81
N PRO A 78 19.23 6.50 10.17
CA PRO A 78 19.82 5.96 11.38
C PRO A 78 19.10 6.48 12.62
N LEU A 79 18.68 5.56 13.48
CA LEU A 79 18.01 5.85 14.74
C LEU A 79 19.03 5.77 15.88
N ASP A 80 19.30 6.89 16.56
CA ASP A 80 20.14 6.87 17.77
C ASP A 80 19.33 6.36 18.96
N ILE A 81 19.51 5.09 19.30
CA ILE A 81 18.76 4.42 20.37
C ILE A 81 19.13 4.92 21.76
N ARG A 82 20.28 5.60 21.90
CA ARG A 82 20.79 6.09 23.20
C ARG A 82 20.07 7.37 23.63
N LYS A 83 19.46 8.09 22.69
CA LYS A 83 18.76 9.37 22.91
C LYS A 83 17.26 9.16 23.08
N ARG A 84 16.65 9.90 24.00
CA ARG A 84 15.23 9.76 24.31
C ARG A 84 14.31 10.26 23.20
N GLU A 85 14.60 11.41 22.61
CA GLU A 85 13.73 12.05 21.61
C GLU A 85 13.55 11.19 20.33
N PRO A 86 14.61 10.72 19.64
CA PRO A 86 14.45 9.86 18.46
C PRO A 86 13.71 8.56 18.79
N MET A 87 13.98 8.00 19.97
CA MET A 87 13.32 6.78 20.44
C MET A 87 11.82 7.00 20.69
N GLN A 88 11.44 8.11 21.34
CA GLN A 88 10.03 8.49 21.53
C GLN A 88 9.32 8.66 20.19
N ARG A 89 9.96 9.32 19.23
CA ARG A 89 9.46 9.52 17.88
C ARG A 89 9.23 8.21 17.14
N PHE A 90 10.17 7.27 17.27
CA PHE A 90 10.01 5.92 16.75
C PHE A 90 8.83 5.17 17.40
N TRP A 91 8.65 5.29 18.71
CA TRP A 91 7.51 4.68 19.40
C TRP A 91 6.17 5.28 18.99
N GLN A 92 6.13 6.58 18.69
CA GLN A 92 4.95 7.22 18.10
C GLN A 92 4.61 6.60 16.75
N LEU A 93 5.59 6.38 15.86
CA LEU A 93 5.38 5.69 14.58
C LEU A 93 4.76 4.30 14.80
N VAL A 94 5.32 3.52 15.72
CA VAL A 94 4.81 2.18 16.05
C VAL A 94 3.38 2.25 16.59
N ASN A 95 3.06 3.25 17.42
CA ASN A 95 1.72 3.44 17.94
C ASN A 95 0.72 3.90 16.88
N ASP A 96 1.11 4.80 15.97
CA ASP A 96 0.24 5.24 14.88
C ASP A 96 -0.10 4.08 13.93
N LEU A 97 0.83 3.14 13.74
CA LEU A 97 0.58 1.91 12.98
C LEU A 97 -0.39 0.95 13.71
N LYS A 98 -0.53 1.08 15.04
CA LYS A 98 -1.38 0.24 15.93
C LYS A 98 -2.79 0.74 16.13
N VAL A 99 -3.04 2.06 16.08
CA VAL A 99 -4.33 2.66 16.49
C VAL A 99 -5.53 2.20 15.65
N TYR A 100 -5.30 1.49 14.54
CA TYR A 100 -6.37 1.04 13.66
C TYR A 100 -7.03 -0.25 14.14
N HIS A 101 -8.36 -0.28 14.12
CA HIS A 101 -9.24 -1.38 14.56
C HIS A 101 -8.99 -2.72 13.84
N TYR A 102 -8.20 -2.72 12.76
CA TYR A 102 -7.76 -3.93 12.05
C TYR A 102 -6.40 -4.47 12.55
N ALA A 103 -5.70 -3.76 13.44
CA ALA A 103 -4.35 -4.10 13.92
C ALA A 103 -4.37 -4.96 15.20
N GLU A 104 -5.40 -5.79 15.40
CA GLU A 104 -5.45 -6.64 16.59
C GLU A 104 -4.43 -7.80 16.49
N GLU A 105 -3.43 -7.71 17.36
CA GLU A 105 -2.73 -8.82 18.00
C GLU A 105 -1.92 -9.82 17.17
N ILE A 106 -1.15 -9.40 16.16
CA ILE A 106 0.02 -10.22 15.74
C ILE A 106 1.29 -9.35 15.66
N PHE A 107 1.66 -8.79 16.82
CA PHE A 107 2.89 -8.03 17.05
C PHE A 107 4.08 -8.93 17.44
N GLN A 108 4.27 -10.09 16.80
CA GLN A 108 5.30 -11.03 17.25
C GLN A 108 6.75 -10.62 16.87
N HIS A 109 6.99 -9.84 15.81
CA HIS A 109 8.37 -9.65 15.32
C HIS A 109 9.10 -8.41 15.87
N TYR A 110 8.52 -7.21 15.90
CA TYR A 110 9.28 -6.01 16.36
C TYR A 110 9.05 -5.60 17.81
N TYR A 111 7.86 -5.89 18.34
CA TYR A 111 7.69 -5.98 19.79
C TYR A 111 8.65 -7.06 20.30
N GLY A 112 8.82 -8.16 19.58
CA GLY A 112 9.94 -9.08 19.76
C GLY A 112 11.30 -8.36 19.80
N PHE A 113 11.72 -7.61 18.79
CA PHE A 113 13.03 -6.95 18.79
C PHE A 113 13.24 -5.94 19.95
N VAL A 114 12.29 -5.03 20.22
CA VAL A 114 12.48 -4.00 21.27
C VAL A 114 12.11 -4.49 22.66
N THR A 115 11.08 -5.34 22.80
CA THR A 115 10.78 -6.04 24.06
C THR A 115 11.85 -7.08 24.37
N MET A 116 12.47 -7.73 23.39
CA MET A 116 13.62 -8.62 23.61
C MET A 116 14.92 -7.85 23.81
N SER A 117 15.15 -6.70 23.17
CA SER A 117 16.31 -5.86 23.51
C SER A 117 16.17 -5.25 24.91
N THR A 118 14.94 -4.95 25.36
CA THR A 118 14.66 -4.56 26.76
C THR A 118 14.66 -5.75 27.70
N ILE A 119 14.23 -6.95 27.31
CA ILE A 119 14.39 -8.18 28.10
C ILE A 119 15.86 -8.56 28.19
N ILE A 120 16.68 -8.40 27.15
CA ILE A 120 18.13 -8.64 27.18
C ILE A 120 18.83 -7.57 28.00
N SER A 121 18.40 -6.31 27.89
CA SER A 121 18.87 -5.24 28.79
C SER A 121 18.47 -5.53 30.24
N MET A 122 17.25 -6.03 30.48
CA MET A 122 16.78 -6.48 31.79
C MET A 122 17.52 -7.73 32.26
N VAL A 123 17.82 -8.71 31.41
CA VAL A 123 18.55 -9.94 31.73
C VAL A 123 20.00 -9.62 32.03
N ILE A 124 20.63 -8.69 31.31
CA ILE A 124 21.97 -8.16 31.61
C ILE A 124 21.95 -7.38 32.94
N GLN A 125 20.86 -6.66 33.23
CA GLN A 125 20.68 -5.97 34.51
C GLN A 125 20.30 -6.92 35.67
N TYR A 126 19.63 -8.04 35.39
CA TYR A 126 19.39 -9.14 36.31
C TYR A 126 20.65 -10.00 36.52
N HIS A 127 21.56 -10.06 35.53
CA HIS A 127 22.91 -10.61 35.69
C HIS A 127 23.79 -9.76 36.63
N HIS A 128 23.42 -8.51 36.91
CA HIS A 128 23.97 -7.75 38.05
C HIS A 128 23.48 -8.29 39.42
N CYS A 129 22.32 -8.96 39.46
CA CYS A 129 21.91 -9.86 40.56
C CYS A 129 22.42 -11.31 40.36
N GLY A 130 23.43 -11.51 39.51
CA GLY A 130 24.03 -12.79 39.15
C GLY A 130 25.03 -13.33 40.17
N HIS A 131 24.74 -13.23 41.46
CA HIS A 131 25.46 -14.01 42.49
C HIS A 131 24.97 -15.48 42.54
N PHE A 132 24.09 -15.91 41.62
CA PHE A 132 23.46 -17.23 41.63
C PHE A 132 23.92 -18.20 40.54
N PHE A 133 24.40 -17.73 39.39
CA PHE A 133 24.90 -18.60 38.33
C PHE A 133 26.33 -18.21 37.98
N ASN A 134 27.25 -19.09 38.34
CA ASN A 134 28.70 -18.97 38.21
C ASN A 134 29.14 -19.01 36.73
N PHE A 135 28.68 -18.05 35.93
CA PHE A 135 29.09 -17.86 34.54
C PHE A 135 30.31 -16.92 34.54
N LYS A 136 31.46 -17.51 34.81
CA LYS A 136 32.77 -16.87 34.71
C LYS A 136 33.05 -16.59 33.23
N ASP A 137 33.55 -15.40 32.93
CA ASP A 137 34.10 -14.94 31.64
C ASP A 137 33.18 -14.16 30.67
N ILE A 138 32.44 -13.17 31.18
CA ILE A 138 32.25 -11.94 30.40
C ILE A 138 33.08 -10.87 31.09
N LYS A 139 34.26 -10.55 30.53
CA LYS A 139 35.07 -9.41 30.96
C LYS A 139 34.22 -8.15 30.82
N SER A 140 33.70 -7.69 31.96
CA SER A 140 33.09 -6.39 32.11
C SER A 140 34.21 -5.35 32.12
N ASP A 141 34.55 -4.81 30.95
CA ASP A 141 35.02 -3.41 30.94
C ASP A 141 33.78 -2.56 31.20
N SER A 142 33.71 -2.09 32.44
CA SER A 142 32.68 -1.20 32.95
C SER A 142 32.91 0.20 32.37
N GLU A 143 32.37 0.46 31.18
CA GLU A 143 31.97 1.83 30.83
C GLU A 143 30.48 1.96 31.14
N ILE A 144 30.18 2.82 32.11
CA ILE A 144 28.83 3.21 32.49
C ILE A 144 28.22 3.89 31.25
N SER A 145 27.37 3.17 30.50
CA SER A 145 26.66 3.74 29.35
C SER A 145 25.71 4.84 29.83
N HIS A 146 26.14 6.09 29.67
CA HIS A 146 25.31 7.29 29.85
C HIS A 146 24.30 7.45 28.70
N SER A 147 23.54 6.41 28.39
CA SER A 147 22.42 6.48 27.45
C SER A 147 21.16 6.93 28.21
N GLU A 148 20.47 7.95 27.72
CA GLU A 148 19.21 8.46 28.31
C GLU A 148 18.10 7.41 28.36
N THR A 149 18.18 6.41 27.46
CA THR A 149 17.21 5.33 27.30
C THR A 149 17.61 4.04 28.02
N GLY A 150 18.84 3.95 28.54
CA GLY A 150 19.43 2.70 29.04
C GLY A 150 19.85 1.70 27.95
N LEU A 151 19.69 2.04 26.68
CA LEU A 151 20.05 1.20 25.53
C LEU A 151 21.39 1.64 24.93
N ASP A 152 22.23 0.66 24.62
CA ASP A 152 23.53 0.90 24.00
C ASP A 152 23.77 -0.02 22.80
N PHE A 153 24.45 0.51 21.78
CA PHE A 153 24.67 -0.17 20.52
C PHE A 153 25.66 -1.33 20.65
N ASP A 154 26.64 -1.24 21.55
CA ASP A 154 27.62 -2.30 21.75
C ASP A 154 26.99 -3.58 22.28
N LYS A 155 25.93 -3.45 23.10
CA LYS A 155 25.12 -4.58 23.56
C LYS A 155 24.32 -5.21 22.41
N ILE A 156 23.81 -4.41 21.49
CA ILE A 156 23.11 -4.93 20.30
C ILE A 156 24.08 -5.72 19.41
N GLY A 157 25.27 -5.17 19.13
CA GLY A 157 26.26 -5.85 18.31
C GLY A 157 26.75 -7.15 18.96
N LYS A 158 27.42 -7.03 20.12
CA LYS A 158 28.18 -8.14 20.73
C LYS A 158 27.31 -9.15 21.50
N ALA A 159 26.19 -8.72 22.09
CA ALA A 159 25.37 -9.61 22.91
C ALA A 159 24.11 -10.11 22.20
N PHE A 160 23.50 -9.31 21.32
CA PHE A 160 22.27 -9.71 20.62
C PHE A 160 22.56 -10.36 19.27
N LEU A 161 23.27 -9.67 18.37
CA LEU A 161 23.47 -10.17 17.00
C LEU A 161 24.48 -11.32 16.90
N GLU A 162 25.40 -11.42 17.84
CA GLU A 162 26.35 -12.56 17.93
C GLU A 162 25.78 -13.75 18.71
N SER A 163 24.64 -13.60 19.38
CA SER A 163 24.03 -14.70 20.14
C SER A 163 23.44 -15.76 19.20
N PRO A 164 23.67 -17.07 19.47
CA PRO A 164 23.14 -18.16 18.65
C PRO A 164 21.59 -18.17 18.60
N PHE A 165 20.92 -17.56 19.57
CA PHE A 165 19.46 -17.48 19.61
C PHE A 165 18.90 -16.32 18.80
N TYR A 166 19.68 -15.24 18.61
CA TYR A 166 19.19 -13.97 18.07
C TYR A 166 19.93 -13.49 16.83
N ALA A 167 20.96 -14.20 16.38
CA ALA A 167 21.73 -13.88 15.17
C ALA A 167 20.87 -13.75 13.91
N HIS A 168 19.70 -14.41 13.85
CA HIS A 168 18.76 -14.29 12.73
C HIS A 168 18.23 -12.85 12.53
N TRP A 169 18.22 -12.01 13.57
CA TRP A 169 17.83 -10.61 13.46
C TRP A 169 18.82 -9.75 12.68
N ASN A 170 20.03 -10.25 12.41
CA ASN A 170 20.98 -9.58 11.55
C ASN A 170 20.42 -9.35 10.12
N ALA A 171 19.51 -10.19 9.66
CA ALA A 171 18.82 -10.00 8.38
C ALA A 171 17.84 -8.81 8.38
N CYS A 172 17.42 -8.35 9.57
CA CYS A 172 16.43 -7.28 9.73
C CYS A 172 17.07 -5.88 9.78
N MET A 173 18.39 -5.78 9.84
CA MET A 173 19.09 -4.53 10.08
C MET A 173 20.41 -4.41 9.32
N ILE A 174 20.69 -3.20 8.89
CA ILE A 174 21.97 -2.82 8.30
C ILE A 174 22.76 -2.11 9.36
N VAL A 175 23.82 -2.78 9.81
CA VAL A 175 24.75 -2.27 10.83
C VAL A 175 26.01 -1.73 10.18
N ALA A 176 26.59 -0.70 10.79
CA ALA A 176 27.84 -0.10 10.35
C ALA A 176 28.75 0.10 11.57
N ASN A 177 30.02 -0.28 11.41
CA ASN A 177 31.04 0.06 12.39
C ASN A 177 31.62 1.44 12.04
N THR A 178 31.32 2.44 12.86
CA THR A 178 31.78 3.82 12.67
C THR A 178 32.96 4.09 13.60
N LYS A 179 33.67 5.20 13.38
CA LYS A 179 34.74 5.66 14.31
C LYS A 179 34.22 5.88 15.74
N GLU A 180 32.92 6.09 15.88
CA GLU A 180 32.21 6.34 17.14
C GLU A 180 31.53 5.08 17.69
N GLY A 181 31.87 3.90 17.16
CA GLY A 181 31.36 2.60 17.62
C GLY A 181 30.34 1.95 16.67
N PHE A 182 29.76 0.85 17.15
CA PHE A 182 28.73 0.10 16.45
C PHE A 182 27.47 0.95 16.26
N ARG A 183 26.86 0.93 15.07
CA ARG A 183 25.62 1.69 14.78
C ARG A 183 24.66 0.91 13.92
N VAL A 184 23.37 1.14 14.15
CA VAL A 184 22.29 0.68 13.28
C VAL A 184 21.95 1.79 12.30
N ASN A 185 22.20 1.54 11.02
CA ASN A 185 21.96 2.53 9.97
C ASN A 185 20.53 2.47 9.44
N ARG A 186 20.05 1.25 9.17
CA ARG A 186 18.70 1.00 8.65
C ARG A 186 18.17 -0.27 9.27
N PHE A 187 16.87 -0.38 9.42
CA PHE A 187 16.24 -1.62 9.86
C PHE A 187 14.83 -1.69 9.33
N TRP A 188 14.27 -2.90 9.30
CA TRP A 188 12.88 -3.10 8.98
C TRP A 188 12.22 -3.98 10.00
N PHE A 189 10.91 -3.88 10.02
CA PHE A 189 10.09 -4.57 10.98
C PHE A 189 8.72 -4.91 10.45
N VAL A 190 8.11 -5.96 11.00
CA VAL A 190 6.83 -6.45 10.51
C VAL A 190 5.72 -6.12 11.49
N VAL A 191 4.63 -5.58 10.95
CA VAL A 191 3.33 -5.41 11.61
C VAL A 191 2.33 -6.27 10.86
N ALA A 192 1.39 -6.89 11.57
CA ALA A 192 0.36 -7.68 10.94
C ALA A 192 -1.03 -7.15 11.29
N TYR A 193 -1.91 -7.22 10.29
CA TYR A 193 -3.29 -6.78 10.35
C TYR A 193 -4.24 -7.95 10.15
N LYS A 194 -5.42 -7.87 10.76
CA LYS A 194 -6.53 -8.81 10.65
C LYS A 194 -7.68 -8.22 9.86
N ASN A 195 -8.57 -9.08 9.40
CA ASN A 195 -9.80 -8.77 8.69
C ASN A 195 -9.53 -7.89 7.45
N THR A 196 -8.52 -8.28 6.66
CA THR A 196 -8.10 -7.57 5.44
C THR A 196 -8.52 -8.31 4.17
N SER A 197 -9.53 -9.17 4.25
CA SER A 197 -9.95 -10.08 3.19
C SER A 197 -10.47 -9.34 1.93
N THR A 198 -11.00 -8.12 2.10
CA THR A 198 -11.51 -7.30 0.98
C THR A 198 -10.46 -6.36 0.40
N TRP A 199 -10.52 -6.16 -0.92
CA TRP A 199 -9.61 -5.25 -1.62
C TRP A 199 -9.80 -3.79 -1.22
N GLU A 200 -11.04 -3.38 -0.92
CA GLU A 200 -11.35 -2.03 -0.45
C GLU A 200 -10.62 -1.71 0.85
N VAL A 201 -10.62 -2.63 1.82
CA VAL A 201 -9.89 -2.47 3.08
C VAL A 201 -8.38 -2.40 2.83
N ARG A 202 -7.85 -3.21 1.91
CA ARG A 202 -6.41 -3.16 1.55
C ARG A 202 -6.02 -1.85 0.90
N ILE A 203 -6.83 -1.33 -0.01
CA ILE A 203 -6.60 -0.02 -0.64
C ILE A 203 -6.54 1.07 0.45
N GLU A 204 -7.54 1.08 1.34
CA GLU A 204 -7.62 2.05 2.43
C GLU A 204 -6.40 1.93 3.38
N LEU A 205 -5.98 0.70 3.69
CA LEU A 205 -4.79 0.44 4.49
C LEU A 205 -3.51 0.94 3.82
N MET A 206 -3.30 0.70 2.52
CA MET A 206 -2.12 1.21 1.80
C MET A 206 -2.06 2.74 1.83
N GLU A 207 -3.18 3.42 1.56
CA GLU A 207 -3.24 4.89 1.60
C GLU A 207 -2.93 5.43 3.00
N LYS A 208 -3.44 4.76 4.03
CA LYS A 208 -3.15 5.10 5.43
C LYS A 208 -1.69 4.89 5.78
N TRP A 209 -1.10 3.75 5.44
CA TRP A 209 0.32 3.49 5.70
C TRP A 209 1.21 4.52 5.02
N ARG A 210 0.87 4.93 3.79
CA ARG A 210 1.57 6.01 3.08
C ARG A 210 1.43 7.35 3.81
N LYS A 211 0.23 7.67 4.31
CA LYS A 211 -0.01 8.89 5.08
C LYS A 211 0.81 8.90 6.37
N ILE A 212 0.88 7.78 7.09
CA ILE A 212 1.70 7.63 8.29
C ILE A 212 3.18 7.79 7.92
N ALA A 213 3.68 7.04 6.93
CA ALA A 213 5.07 7.15 6.48
C ALA A 213 5.46 8.60 6.11
N ASN A 214 4.56 9.34 5.45
CA ASN A 214 4.75 10.75 5.11
C ASN A 214 4.79 11.70 6.32
N ASN A 215 4.22 11.32 7.47
CA ASN A 215 4.30 12.10 8.71
C ASN A 215 5.63 11.93 9.45
N TYR A 216 6.39 10.86 9.14
CA TYR A 216 7.67 10.53 9.78
C TYR A 216 8.85 10.69 8.80
N LYS A 217 8.93 11.86 8.14
CA LYS A 217 10.01 12.18 7.18
C LYS A 217 11.41 12.18 7.83
N ASP A 218 11.47 12.50 9.11
CA ASP A 218 12.67 12.46 9.94
C ASP A 218 13.29 11.05 10.03
N LEU A 219 12.46 10.00 10.00
CA LEU A 219 12.87 8.59 10.02
C LEU A 219 12.99 7.98 8.61
N ASN A 220 12.57 8.71 7.57
CA ASN A 220 12.50 8.25 6.18
C ASN A 220 11.85 6.86 6.07
N VAL A 221 10.61 6.77 6.55
CA VAL A 221 9.86 5.51 6.63
C VAL A 221 9.30 5.14 5.27
N THR A 222 9.42 3.86 4.92
CA THR A 222 8.77 3.28 3.74
C THR A 222 8.03 2.01 4.14
N VAL A 223 6.87 1.76 3.52
CA VAL A 223 6.04 0.59 3.81
C VAL A 223 6.01 -0.31 2.58
N TRP A 224 6.23 -1.60 2.80
CA TRP A 224 6.26 -2.64 1.80
C TRP A 224 5.30 -3.75 2.16
N GLU A 225 4.49 -4.16 1.19
CA GLU A 225 3.58 -5.29 1.28
C GLU A 225 3.68 -6.06 -0.04
N ALA A 226 3.63 -7.40 0.03
CA ALA A 226 3.93 -8.27 -1.10
C ALA A 226 2.98 -8.03 -2.30
N ASN A 227 1.72 -7.69 -2.04
CA ASN A 227 0.68 -7.43 -3.04
C ASN A 227 0.48 -5.93 -3.32
N GLY A 228 1.35 -5.04 -2.80
CA GLY A 228 1.15 -3.59 -2.86
C GLY A 228 1.10 -3.07 -4.30
N MET A 229 1.81 -3.75 -5.22
CA MET A 229 1.75 -3.47 -6.65
C MET A 229 0.34 -3.58 -7.23
N PHE A 230 -0.45 -4.57 -6.80
CA PHE A 230 -1.82 -4.73 -7.29
C PHE A 230 -2.72 -3.61 -6.79
N VAL A 231 -2.52 -3.17 -5.55
CA VAL A 231 -3.22 -2.02 -4.99
C VAL A 231 -2.87 -0.74 -5.78
N ASP A 232 -1.61 -0.55 -6.14
CA ASP A 232 -1.16 0.60 -6.94
C ASP A 232 -1.74 0.62 -8.35
N GLN A 233 -1.81 -0.55 -8.99
CA GLN A 233 -2.51 -0.70 -10.26
C GLN A 233 -3.99 -0.33 -10.09
N MET A 234 -4.65 -0.82 -9.05
CA MET A 234 -6.06 -0.53 -8.78
C MET A 234 -6.33 0.96 -8.53
N LEU A 235 -5.44 1.67 -7.82
CA LEU A 235 -5.54 3.12 -7.59
C LEU A 235 -5.33 3.95 -8.86
N SER A 236 -4.44 3.51 -9.75
CA SER A 236 -4.13 4.23 -10.99
C SER A 236 -5.09 3.92 -12.15
N LEU A 237 -5.76 2.76 -12.14
CA LEU A 237 -6.60 2.27 -13.24
C LEU A 237 -7.63 3.29 -13.72
N LYS A 238 -8.37 3.92 -12.79
CA LYS A 238 -9.41 4.90 -13.15
C LYS A 238 -8.81 6.10 -13.88
N THR A 239 -7.76 6.68 -13.32
CA THR A 239 -7.09 7.86 -13.87
C THR A 239 -6.46 7.55 -15.22
N VAL A 240 -5.74 6.42 -15.33
CA VAL A 240 -5.09 6.00 -16.58
C VAL A 240 -6.12 5.69 -17.66
N ALA A 241 -7.23 5.02 -17.34
CA ALA A 241 -8.30 4.75 -18.29
C ALA A 241 -8.93 6.04 -18.84
N MET A 242 -9.18 7.03 -17.97
CA MET A 242 -9.70 8.33 -18.40
C MET A 242 -8.71 9.10 -19.27
N GLN A 243 -7.43 9.12 -18.89
CA GLN A 243 -6.37 9.80 -19.64
C GLN A 243 -6.16 9.16 -21.02
N THR A 244 -6.01 7.84 -21.08
CA THR A 244 -5.81 7.10 -22.33
C THR A 244 -7.04 7.18 -23.23
N GLY A 245 -8.25 7.08 -22.68
CA GLY A 245 -9.50 7.26 -23.42
C GLY A 245 -9.61 8.67 -24.02
N THR A 246 -9.36 9.71 -23.23
CA THR A 246 -9.40 11.11 -23.68
C THR A 246 -8.37 11.38 -24.77
N LEU A 247 -7.13 10.92 -24.57
CA LEU A 247 -6.05 11.08 -25.54
C LEU A 247 -6.38 10.38 -26.87
N THR A 248 -6.98 9.19 -26.80
CA THR A 248 -7.41 8.44 -27.99
C THR A 248 -8.48 9.22 -28.76
N LEU A 249 -9.47 9.79 -28.07
CA LEU A 249 -10.51 10.62 -28.72
C LEU A 249 -9.92 11.88 -29.36
N ILE A 250 -8.98 12.55 -28.70
CA ILE A 250 -8.29 13.72 -29.26
C ILE A 250 -7.50 13.31 -30.52
N CYS A 251 -6.76 12.21 -30.46
CA CYS A 251 -5.98 11.71 -31.59
C CYS A 251 -6.89 11.38 -32.78
N MET A 252 -8.02 10.69 -32.55
CA MET A 252 -9.00 10.39 -33.60
C MET A 252 -9.62 11.67 -34.19
N ALA A 253 -9.96 12.65 -33.36
CA ALA A 253 -10.49 13.93 -33.83
C ALA A 253 -9.49 14.69 -34.72
N VAL A 254 -8.20 14.68 -34.36
CA VAL A 254 -7.13 15.30 -35.17
C VAL A 254 -6.99 14.59 -36.52
N VAL A 255 -6.99 13.27 -36.54
CA VAL A 255 -6.95 12.50 -37.80
C VAL A 255 -8.16 12.82 -38.68
N CYS A 256 -9.37 12.85 -38.11
CA CYS A 256 -10.57 13.26 -38.84
C CYS A 256 -10.45 14.68 -39.40
N ALA A 257 -9.88 15.62 -38.65
CA ALA A 257 -9.69 17.00 -39.08
C ALA A 257 -8.69 17.13 -40.26
N LEU A 258 -7.69 16.26 -40.34
CA LEU A 258 -6.72 16.25 -41.44
C LEU A 258 -7.32 15.73 -42.75
N PHE A 259 -8.25 14.77 -42.69
CA PHE A 259 -8.78 14.10 -43.89
C PHE A 259 -10.16 14.59 -44.33
N ILE A 260 -10.95 15.21 -43.44
CA ILE A 260 -12.32 15.64 -43.73
C ILE A 260 -12.36 17.17 -43.85
N PRO A 261 -12.67 17.73 -45.03
CA PRO A 261 -12.70 19.19 -45.22
C PRO A 261 -13.83 19.90 -44.47
N ASN A 262 -14.90 19.19 -44.10
CA ASN A 262 -16.10 19.76 -43.51
C ASN A 262 -16.09 19.68 -41.97
N PRO A 263 -16.12 20.83 -41.25
CA PRO A 263 -16.09 20.87 -39.78
C PRO A 263 -17.30 20.20 -39.11
N CYS A 264 -18.50 20.29 -39.71
CA CYS A 264 -19.69 19.64 -39.17
C CYS A 264 -19.59 18.11 -39.23
N SER A 265 -18.97 17.58 -40.29
CA SER A 265 -18.71 16.14 -40.43
C SER A 265 -17.66 15.64 -39.43
N ILE A 266 -16.65 16.46 -39.12
CA ILE A 266 -15.64 16.12 -38.10
C ILE A 266 -16.27 16.03 -36.71
N ILE A 267 -17.10 17.01 -36.34
CA ILE A 267 -17.76 17.06 -35.02
C ILE A 267 -18.71 15.87 -34.86
N THR A 268 -19.55 15.60 -35.85
CA THR A 268 -20.49 14.46 -35.80
C THR A 268 -19.78 13.12 -35.74
N ALA A 269 -18.70 12.93 -36.51
CA ALA A 269 -17.88 11.72 -36.43
C ALA A 269 -17.19 11.55 -35.07
N SER A 270 -16.63 12.63 -34.51
CA SER A 270 -15.95 12.60 -33.22
C SER A 270 -16.93 12.28 -32.07
N ILE A 271 -18.13 12.88 -32.10
CA ILE A 271 -19.20 12.59 -31.15
C ILE A 271 -19.66 11.13 -31.26
N ALA A 272 -19.77 10.58 -32.47
CA ALA A 272 -20.14 9.18 -32.68
C ALA A 272 -19.08 8.21 -32.09
N ILE A 273 -17.79 8.49 -32.32
CA ILE A 273 -16.68 7.71 -31.76
C ILE A 273 -16.67 7.79 -30.22
N ALA A 274 -16.84 8.99 -29.67
CA ALA A 274 -16.94 9.19 -28.23
C ALA A 274 -18.14 8.43 -27.63
N SER A 275 -19.30 8.48 -28.29
CA SER A 275 -20.50 7.76 -27.88
C SER A 275 -20.27 6.25 -27.83
N ILE A 276 -19.66 5.66 -28.86
CA ILE A 276 -19.36 4.22 -28.91
C ILE A 276 -18.35 3.84 -27.82
N SER A 277 -17.38 4.72 -27.55
CA SER A 277 -16.35 4.46 -26.54
C SER A 277 -16.89 4.55 -25.11
N LEU A 278 -17.89 5.40 -24.87
CA LEU A 278 -18.48 5.62 -23.53
C LEU A 278 -19.46 4.53 -23.09
N GLY A 279 -20.19 3.90 -24.00
CA GLY A 279 -21.16 2.86 -23.62
C GLY A 279 -20.73 1.43 -23.93
N LYS A 280 -19.42 1.19 -24.06
CA LYS A 280 -18.82 -0.14 -23.86
C LYS A 280 -18.49 -0.33 -22.39
#